data_AF-A0A1W9GZQ7-F1
#
_entry.id   AF-A0A1W9GZQ7-F1
#
_cell.length_a   1.000
_cell.length_b   1.000
_cell.length_c   1.000
_cell.angle_alpha   90.00
_cell.angle_beta   90.00
_cell.angle_gamma   90.00
#
_symmetry.space_group_name_H-M   'P 1'
#
loop_
_entity.id
_entity.type
_entity.pdbx_description
1 polymer ?
#
loop_
_entity_poly.entity_id
_entity_poly.type
_entity_poly.pdbx_seq_one_letter_code
_entity_poly.pdbx_strand_id
1 'polypeptide(L)' 'MIELLGWICLIISLTLMIYHHYMHSNYERVYQFIRTKYGQQTTDIKFPSKEDHAKDAQKFSYYTAFFAVLLIVLNLLSR' A
#
# COMPACT_ATOMS: atom_id res chain seq x y z
N MET A 1 6.01 20.31 12.89
CA MET A 1 4.78 19.47 12.95
C MET A 1 4.30 19.02 11.57
N ILE A 2 4.14 19.93 10.60
CA ILE A 2 3.68 19.59 9.23
C ILE A 2 4.65 18.63 8.53
N GLU A 3 5.96 18.84 8.66
CA GLU A 3 6.98 17.96 8.06
C GLU A 3 6.93 16.54 8.60
N LEU A 4 6.80 16.36 9.93
CA LEU A 4 6.65 15.05 10.56
C LEU A 4 5.41 14.30 10.03
N LEU A 5 4.29 15.01 9.88
CA LEU A 5 3.08 14.43 9.28
C LEU A 5 3.31 14.03 7.82
N GLY A 6 4.03 14.85 7.04
CA GLY A 6 4.41 14.52 5.66
C GLY A 6 5.24 13.23 5.58
N TRP A 7 6.23 13.07 6.47
CA TRP A 7 7.04 11.86 6.56
C TRP A 7 6.22 10.62 6.93
N ILE A 8 5.33 10.73 7.91
CA ILE A 8 4.45 9.63 8.31
C ILE A 8 3.55 9.21 7.13
N CYS A 9 2.92 10.17 6.46
CA CYS A 9 2.08 9.89 5.30
C CYS A 9 2.87 9.27 4.13
N LEU A 10 4.11 9.71 3.91
CA LEU A 10 4.99 9.13 2.90
C LEU A 10 5.30 7.66 3.21
N ILE A 11 5.71 7.36 4.45
CA ILE A 11 6.04 6.00 4.89
C ILE A 11 4.83 5.07 4.77
N ILE A 12 3.66 5.52 5.21
CA ILE A 12 2.42 4.73 5.12
C ILE A 12 2.08 4.44 3.65
N SER A 13 2.11 5.48 2.80
CA SER A 13 1.79 5.33 1.37
C SER A 13 2.77 4.38 0.67
N LEU A 14 4.06 4.53 0.94
CA LEU A 14 5.11 3.68 0.37
C LEU A 14 4.94 2.22 0.82
N THR A 15 4.68 2.00 2.10
CA THR A 15 4.48 0.66 2.66
C THR A 15 3.26 -0.02 2.03
N LEU A 16 2.14 0.70 1.90
CA LEU A 16 0.94 0.17 1.27
C LEU A 16 1.13 -0.08 -0.22
N MET A 17 1.85 0.79 -0.94
CA MET A 17 2.22 0.54 -2.34
C MET A 17 3.00 -0.77 -2.48
N ILE A 18 4.03 -0.98 -1.65
CA ILE A 18 4.85 -2.20 -1.67
C ILE A 18 4.00 -3.43 -1.32
N TYR A 19 3.15 -3.33 -0.31
CA TYR A 19 2.24 -4.40 0.09
C TYR A 19 1.31 -4.81 -1.06
N HIS A 20 0.61 -3.85 -1.67
CA HIS A 20 -0.32 -4.15 -2.77
C HIS A 20 0.42 -4.65 -4.02
N HIS A 21 1.61 -4.12 -4.31
CA HIS A 21 2.44 -4.63 -5.41
C HIS A 21 2.88 -6.08 -5.17
N TYR A 22 3.28 -6.42 -3.94
CA TYR A 22 3.62 -7.79 -3.55
C TYR A 22 2.41 -8.72 -3.67
N MET A 23 1.26 -8.31 -3.16
CA MET A 23 0.00 -9.08 -3.22
C MET A 23 -0.47 -9.29 -4.66
N HIS A 24 -0.34 -8.27 -5.52
CA HIS A 24 -0.65 -8.40 -6.94
C HIS A 24 0.28 -9.42 -7.64
N SER A 25 1.59 -9.31 -7.39
CA SER A 25 2.60 -10.15 -8.03
C SER A 25 2.57 -11.60 -7.56
N ASN A 26 2.17 -11.84 -6.31
CA ASN A 26 2.13 -13.16 -5.68
C ASN A 26 0.70 -13.65 -5.38
N TYR A 27 -0.30 -13.08 -6.07
CA TYR A 27 -1.72 -13.24 -5.76
C TYR A 27 -2.13 -14.70 -5.52
N GLU A 28 -1.89 -15.55 -6.50
CA GLU A 28 -2.29 -16.98 -6.45
C GLU A 28 -1.65 -17.68 -5.25
N ARG A 29 -0.33 -17.56 -5.08
CA ARG A 29 0.42 -18.24 -4.02
C ARG A 29 -0.03 -17.79 -2.63
N VAL A 30 -0.21 -16.48 -2.43
CA VAL A 30 -0.58 -15.93 -1.13
C VAL A 30 -2.01 -16.31 -0.78
N TYR A 31 -2.97 -16.12 -1.69
CA TYR A 31 -4.36 -16.44 -1.39
C TYR A 31 -4.63 -17.94 -1.32
N GLN A 32 -3.89 -18.77 -2.07
CA GLN A 32 -3.95 -20.22 -1.89
C GLN A 32 -3.47 -20.61 -0.49
N PHE A 33 -2.32 -20.08 -0.03
CA PHE A 33 -1.84 -20.33 1.33
C PHE A 33 -2.84 -19.91 2.41
N ILE A 34 -3.42 -18.71 2.27
CA ILE A 34 -4.40 -18.19 3.24
C ILE A 34 -5.65 -19.09 3.26
N ARG A 35 -6.19 -19.45 2.08
CA ARG A 35 -7.34 -20.36 2.01
C ARG A 35 -7.05 -21.72 2.63
N THR A 36 -5.88 -22.30 2.36
CA THR A 36 -5.52 -23.61 2.92
C THR A 36 -5.34 -23.55 4.43
N LYS A 37 -4.73 -22.49 4.96
CA LYS A 37 -4.42 -22.38 6.40
C LYS A 37 -5.61 -21.91 7.25
N TYR A 38 -6.46 -21.04 6.70
CA TYR A 38 -7.51 -20.34 7.47
C TYR A 38 -8.93 -20.59 6.94
N GLY A 39 -9.08 -21.20 5.76
CA GLY A 39 -10.38 -21.40 5.11
C GLY A 39 -11.32 -22.37 5.83
N GLN A 40 -10.80 -23.23 6.71
CA GLN A 40 -11.63 -24.08 7.58
C GLN A 40 -12.20 -23.34 8.79
N GLN A 41 -11.60 -22.22 9.20
CA GLN A 41 -11.95 -21.48 10.41
C GLN A 41 -12.89 -20.30 10.14
N THR A 42 -13.14 -19.98 8.88
CA THR A 42 -13.86 -18.78 8.49
C THR A 42 -14.79 -19.05 7.32
N THR A 43 -16.08 -19.06 7.61
CA THR A 43 -17.14 -18.99 6.59
C THR A 43 -17.24 -17.54 6.13
N ASP A 44 -17.01 -17.30 4.84
CA ASP A 44 -17.29 -16.04 4.13
C ASP A 44 -16.20 -14.92 4.13
N ILE A 45 -14.91 -15.28 4.00
CA ILE A 45 -13.88 -14.28 3.71
C ILE A 45 -13.89 -13.92 2.22
N LYS A 46 -14.30 -12.68 1.91
CA LYS A 46 -14.14 -12.09 0.57
C LYS A 46 -12.73 -11.52 0.42
N PHE A 47 -11.89 -12.22 -0.33
CA PHE A 47 -10.56 -11.71 -0.69
C PHE A 47 -10.66 -10.66 -1.81
N PRO A 48 -9.85 -9.58 -1.74
CA PRO A 48 -9.64 -8.68 -2.88
C PRO A 48 -9.27 -9.44 -4.16
N SER A 49 -9.64 -8.90 -5.31
CA SER A 49 -9.18 -9.42 -6.60
C SER A 49 -7.73 -9.01 -6.88
N LYS A 50 -7.10 -9.68 -7.85
CA LYS A 50 -5.75 -9.31 -8.30
C LYS A 50 -5.73 -7.89 -8.87
N GLU A 51 -6.79 -7.50 -9.57
CA GLU A 51 -6.99 -6.18 -10.14
C GLU A 51 -7.16 -5.11 -9.05
N ASP A 52 -7.81 -5.44 -7.94
CA ASP A 52 -7.94 -4.50 -6.80
C ASP A 52 -6.57 -4.17 -6.23
N HIS A 53 -5.69 -5.15 -6.05
CA HIS A 53 -4.31 -4.88 -5.64
C HIS A 53 -3.53 -4.05 -6.64
N ALA A 54 -3.75 -4.22 -7.95
CA ALA A 54 -3.10 -3.38 -8.96
C ALA A 54 -3.57 -1.91 -8.85
N LYS A 55 -4.88 -1.70 -8.72
CA LYS A 55 -5.48 -0.37 -8.56
C LYS A 55 -4.99 0.32 -7.30
N ASP A 56 -4.94 -0.41 -6.18
CA ASP A 56 -4.47 0.13 -4.92
C ASP A 56 -2.96 0.41 -4.95
N ALA A 57 -2.14 -0.46 -5.53
CA ALA A 57 -0.71 -0.19 -5.72
C ALA A 57 -0.50 1.10 -6.52
N GLN A 58 -1.26 1.30 -7.60
CA GLN A 58 -1.22 2.53 -8.40
C GLN A 58 -1.67 3.75 -7.57
N LYS A 59 -2.78 3.64 -6.83
CA LYS A 59 -3.26 4.72 -5.95
C LYS A 59 -2.21 5.14 -4.92
N PHE A 60 -1.59 4.18 -4.23
CA PHE A 60 -0.58 4.47 -3.22
C PHE A 60 0.74 4.95 -3.84
N SER A 61 1.05 4.60 -5.10
CA SER A 61 2.16 5.18 -5.84
C SER A 61 1.96 6.69 -6.05
N TYR A 62 0.74 7.12 -6.40
CA TYR A 62 0.42 8.54 -6.53
C TYR A 62 0.52 9.29 -5.19
N TYR A 63 0.05 8.69 -4.10
CA TYR A 63 0.17 9.29 -2.77
C TYR A 63 1.64 9.38 -2.33
N THR A 64 2.43 8.35 -2.59
CA THR A 64 3.87 8.36 -2.31
C THR A 64 4.57 9.50 -3.06
N ALA A 65 4.30 9.64 -4.37
CA ALA A 65 4.84 10.72 -5.17
C ALA A 65 4.40 12.10 -4.65
N PHE A 66 3.11 12.25 -4.32
CA PHE A 66 2.56 13.49 -3.77
C PHE A 66 3.27 13.91 -2.47
N PHE A 67 3.39 13.01 -1.49
CA PHE A 67 4.03 13.33 -0.21
C PHE A 67 5.53 13.56 -0.35
N ALA A 68 6.21 12.84 -1.26
CA ALA A 68 7.61 13.09 -1.56
C ALA A 68 7.82 14.50 -2.12
N VAL A 69 7.02 14.91 -3.11
CA VAL A 69 7.08 16.25 -3.69
C VAL A 69 6.75 17.32 -2.63
N LEU A 70 5.72 17.10 -1.83
CA LEU A 70 5.34 18.02 -0.75
C LEU A 70 6.49 18.23 0.24
N LEU A 71 7.15 17.15 0.67
CA LEU A 71 8.29 17.22 1.58
C LEU A 71 9.49 17.93 0.95
N ILE A 72 9.77 17.69 -0.33
CA ILE A 72 10.83 18.41 -1.07
C ILE A 72 10.53 19.91 -1.07
N VAL A 73 9.30 20.32 -1.40
CA VAL A 73 8.90 21.74 -1.41
C VAL A 73 8.99 22.36 -0.03
N LEU A 74 8.51 21.68 1.01
CA LEU A 74 8.59 22.16 2.39
C LEU A 74 10.06 22.35 2.84
N ASN A 75 10.94 21.41 2.48
CA ASN A 75 12.36 21.50 2.77
C ASN A 75 13.04 22.67 2.03
N LEU A 76 12.61 22.98 0.80
CA LEU A 76 13.11 24.13 0.05
C LEU A 76 12.61 25.47 0.65
N LEU A 77 11.36 25.54 1.11
CA LEU A 77 10.78 26.74 1.71
C LEU A 77 11.23 26.99 3.16
N SER A 78 11.71 25.95 3.85
CA SER A 78 12.26 26.06 5.20
C SER A 78 13.73 26.51 5.21
N ARG A 79 14.35 26.70 4.05
CA ARG A 79 15.68 27.27 3.87
C ARG A 79 15.59 28.74 3.49
#